data_AF-A0A8C8IAI5-F1
#
_entry.id   AF-A0A8C8IAI5-F1
#
_cell.length_a   1.000
_cell.length_b   1.000
_cell.length_c   1.000
_cell.angle_alpha   90.00
_cell.angle_beta   90.00
_cell.angle_gamma   90.00
#
_symmetry.space_group_name_H-M   'P 1'
#
loop_
_entity.id
_entity.type
_entity.pdbx_description
1 polymer ?
#
loop_
_entity_poly.entity_id
_entity_poly.type
_entity_poly.pdbx_seq_one_letter_code
_entity_poly.pdbx_strand_id
1 'polypeptide(L)'
;HWLERHCQMTDLLYTEKDLVTSLKDYIRAEEDKLEQVKKWAEKLDVLSATATQDPEGFLGHPVNAFKLMKRLNTEWGELESLVLKDMSDGFISNLTIQRQYFPNDDDQTGAAKALMRLQDTYRLDTHTISSGELPVEHPIYPMTVEDCFELGKIAYSDADYYHTELWMEQALKQLDGGEESTVDMVTILDYLSYSIYQQGELERALDYTKRLLKLDSAHQRANGNLKYFEYQLAKQNKVEAEEGQKEKEKREREKREASDKKGRPADYLPERRKYEQLCRGEGIKMTPRRQSRMFCRYSDNNHHPLYVLGPVKQEDEWDRPRIIRYHDILSNSEIEKVKELAKPRLRRATISNPITGVLETAHYRISKSAWLTSYEDPVVDKINQRIEDITGLNVKTAEELQVANYGVGGQYEPHFDFGRKDEPDAFKELGTGNRIATWLIYMSDVPSGGATVFTDVGAAVWPKKGSAVFWYNLFASGEGDYSTRHAACPVLVGNKWVSNKWMHERGQEFRRRCTLNESE
;
A
#
# COMPACT_ATOMS: atom_id res chain seq x y z
N HIS A 1 -7.05 6.01 -1.40
CA HIS A 1 -7.09 6.01 -2.87
C HIS A 1 -6.00 5.13 -3.53
N TRP A 2 -4.71 5.14 -3.15
CA TRP A 2 -3.64 4.52 -3.98
C TRP A 2 -3.65 2.98 -4.09
N LEU A 3 -4.00 2.32 -2.98
CA LEU A 3 -4.20 0.86 -2.95
C LEU A 3 -5.41 0.43 -3.79
N GLU A 4 -6.24 1.39 -4.20
CA GLU A 4 -7.43 1.22 -5.02
C GLU A 4 -7.12 1.26 -6.51
N ARG A 5 -5.87 1.18 -6.95
CA ARG A 5 -5.57 1.25 -8.38
C ARG A 5 -4.64 0.18 -8.91
N HIS A 6 -4.24 -0.90 -8.23
CA HIS A 6 -3.23 -1.81 -8.80
C HIS A 6 -3.57 -2.38 -10.21
N CYS A 7 -4.85 -2.69 -10.52
CA CYS A 7 -5.25 -3.05 -11.89
C CYS A 7 -5.33 -1.86 -12.88
N GLN A 8 -5.39 -0.63 -12.37
CA GLN A 8 -5.29 0.65 -13.09
C GLN A 8 -3.86 1.23 -13.06
N MET A 9 -2.94 0.74 -12.21
CA MET A 9 -1.57 1.23 -12.12
C MET A 9 -0.78 0.78 -13.34
N THR A 10 -1.08 -0.41 -13.86
CA THR A 10 -0.60 -0.82 -15.19
C THR A 10 -1.04 0.18 -16.26
N ASP A 11 -2.29 0.67 -16.22
CA ASP A 11 -2.77 1.69 -17.17
C ASP A 11 -2.06 3.03 -16.95
N LEU A 12 -1.84 3.45 -15.70
CA LEU A 12 -1.09 4.66 -15.36
C LEU A 12 0.35 4.62 -15.87
N LEU A 13 1.02 3.47 -15.83
CA LEU A 13 2.36 3.31 -16.41
C LEU A 13 2.37 3.53 -17.92
N TYR A 14 1.36 3.05 -18.63
CA TYR A 14 1.21 3.31 -20.07
C TYR A 14 0.88 4.78 -20.33
N THR A 15 0.00 5.39 -19.53
CA THR A 15 -0.30 6.82 -19.61
C THR A 15 0.95 7.69 -19.38
N GLU A 16 1.77 7.36 -18.38
CA GLU A 16 3.03 8.07 -18.12
C GLU A 16 3.99 7.95 -19.32
N LYS A 17 4.14 6.75 -19.88
CA LYS A 17 4.96 6.51 -21.07
C LYS A 17 4.51 7.36 -22.27
N ASP A 18 3.20 7.48 -22.47
CA ASP A 18 2.63 8.30 -23.54
C ASP A 18 2.87 9.80 -23.30
N LEU A 19 2.76 10.25 -22.05
CA LEU A 19 3.08 11.63 -21.67
C LEU A 19 4.56 11.96 -21.84
N VAL A 20 5.47 11.02 -21.53
CA VAL A 20 6.91 11.17 -21.80
C VAL A 20 7.16 11.29 -23.30
N THR A 21 6.42 10.57 -24.13
CA THR A 21 6.52 10.70 -25.59
C THR A 21 6.07 12.10 -26.04
N SER A 22 4.94 12.57 -25.53
CA SER A 22 4.42 13.91 -25.79
C SER A 22 5.37 15.03 -25.30
N LEU A 23 6.04 14.83 -24.16
CA LEU A 23 7.07 15.75 -23.64
C LEU A 23 8.27 15.83 -24.58
N LYS A 24 8.73 14.69 -25.15
CA LYS A 24 9.82 14.67 -26.12
C LYS A 24 9.46 15.43 -27.40
N ASP A 25 8.20 15.33 -27.85
CA ASP A 25 7.75 16.07 -29.03
C ASP A 25 7.69 17.58 -28.76
N TYR A 26 7.26 17.99 -27.55
CA TYR A 26 7.37 19.38 -27.10
C TYR A 26 8.83 19.87 -27.10
N ILE A 27 9.75 19.10 -26.51
CA ILE A 27 11.19 19.46 -26.46
C ILE A 27 11.75 19.67 -27.88
N ARG A 28 11.49 18.74 -28.81
CA ARG A 28 11.94 18.89 -30.21
C ARG A 28 11.38 20.15 -30.86
N ALA A 29 10.12 20.45 -30.62
CA ALA A 29 9.47 21.64 -31.18
C ALA A 29 10.08 22.95 -30.64
N GLU A 30 10.45 22.99 -29.36
CA GLU A 30 11.20 24.10 -28.77
C GLU A 30 12.63 24.17 -29.29
N GLU A 31 13.33 23.04 -29.45
CA GLU A 31 14.68 23.01 -30.04
C GLU A 31 14.68 23.57 -31.47
N ASP A 32 13.73 23.17 -32.31
CA ASP A 32 13.58 23.67 -33.68
C ASP A 32 13.24 25.17 -33.73
N LYS A 33 12.41 25.65 -32.80
CA LYS A 33 12.12 27.08 -32.64
C LYS A 33 13.37 27.84 -32.20
N LEU A 34 14.07 27.34 -31.19
CA LEU A 34 15.28 27.95 -30.64
C LEU A 34 16.38 28.02 -31.71
N GLU A 35 16.53 26.99 -32.52
CA GLU A 35 17.49 26.95 -33.63
C GLU A 35 17.18 28.00 -34.70
N GLN A 36 15.90 28.23 -35.02
CA GLN A 36 15.49 29.31 -35.91
C GLN A 36 15.78 30.69 -35.32
N VAL A 37 15.53 30.89 -34.02
CA VAL A 37 15.83 32.14 -33.32
C VAL A 37 17.33 32.39 -33.27
N LYS A 38 18.16 31.37 -33.01
CA LYS A 38 19.63 31.46 -33.04
C LYS A 38 20.14 31.92 -34.41
N LYS A 39 19.67 31.31 -35.50
CA LYS A 39 20.03 31.72 -36.88
C LYS A 39 19.63 33.16 -37.19
N TRP A 40 18.47 33.60 -36.70
CA TRP A 40 18.03 34.99 -36.81
C TRP A 40 18.95 35.94 -36.04
N ALA A 41 19.30 35.59 -34.80
CA ALA A 41 20.19 36.39 -33.97
C ALA A 41 21.58 36.54 -34.60
N GLU A 42 22.19 35.46 -35.09
CA GLU A 42 23.48 35.50 -35.80
C GLU A 42 23.44 36.40 -37.04
N LYS A 43 22.39 36.28 -37.85
CA LYS A 43 22.20 37.14 -39.03
C LYS A 43 22.08 38.61 -38.63
N LEU A 44 21.35 38.93 -37.56
CA LEU A 44 21.17 40.29 -37.08
C LEU A 44 22.45 40.87 -36.48
N ASP A 45 23.26 40.04 -35.81
CA ASP A 45 24.54 40.44 -35.20
C ASP A 45 25.56 40.88 -36.26
N VAL A 46 25.74 40.09 -37.32
CA VAL A 46 26.62 40.46 -38.45
C VAL A 46 26.18 41.77 -39.11
N LEU A 47 24.86 41.94 -39.29
CA LEU A 47 24.28 43.13 -39.92
C LEU A 47 24.39 44.38 -39.03
N SER A 48 24.27 44.24 -37.71
CA SER A 48 24.38 45.35 -36.76
C SER A 48 25.83 45.80 -36.60
N ALA A 49 26.78 44.86 -36.56
CA ALA A 49 28.22 45.14 -36.49
C ALA A 49 28.72 45.89 -37.74
N THR A 50 28.22 45.53 -38.92
CA THR A 50 28.58 46.22 -40.17
C THR A 50 27.99 47.64 -40.24
N ALA A 51 26.75 47.81 -39.78
CA ALA A 51 26.05 49.10 -39.84
C ALA A 51 26.56 50.13 -38.81
N THR A 52 27.17 49.68 -37.71
CA THR A 52 27.68 50.56 -36.65
C THR A 52 29.12 51.05 -36.88
N GLN A 53 29.87 50.46 -37.81
CA GLN A 53 31.23 50.92 -38.17
C GLN A 53 31.27 52.25 -38.92
N ASP A 54 30.27 52.51 -39.79
CA ASP A 54 30.10 53.80 -40.49
C ASP A 54 28.59 54.06 -40.74
N PRO A 55 27.87 54.63 -39.76
CA PRO A 55 26.42 54.81 -39.86
C PRO A 55 25.99 55.76 -40.98
N GLU A 56 26.71 56.88 -41.19
CA GLU A 56 26.37 57.88 -42.21
C GLU A 56 26.65 57.35 -43.62
N GLY A 57 27.81 56.72 -43.86
CA GLY A 57 28.11 56.12 -45.16
C GLY A 57 27.23 54.91 -45.46
N PHE A 58 26.90 54.09 -44.46
CA PHE A 58 26.00 52.96 -44.61
C PHE A 58 24.58 53.40 -45.00
N LEU A 59 24.01 54.40 -44.31
CA LEU A 59 22.67 54.92 -44.59
C LEU A 59 22.60 55.84 -45.80
N GLY A 60 23.74 56.38 -46.26
CA GLY A 60 23.84 57.16 -47.49
C GLY A 60 23.53 56.36 -48.76
N HIS A 61 23.54 55.03 -48.71
CA HIS A 61 23.16 54.16 -49.83
C HIS A 61 21.67 53.76 -49.77
N PRO A 62 20.84 54.09 -50.79
CA PRO A 62 19.39 53.86 -50.75
C PRO A 62 18.96 52.42 -50.48
N VAL A 63 19.73 51.43 -50.93
CA VAL A 63 19.45 50.00 -50.66
C VAL A 63 19.61 49.65 -49.18
N ASN A 64 20.61 50.22 -48.51
CA ASN A 64 20.86 49.95 -47.10
C ASN A 64 19.81 50.63 -46.22
N ALA A 65 19.42 51.85 -46.55
CA ALA A 65 18.31 52.55 -45.90
C ALA A 65 17.00 51.76 -46.02
N PHE A 66 16.65 51.27 -47.22
CA PHE A 66 15.48 50.40 -47.41
C PHE A 66 15.57 49.11 -46.61
N LYS A 67 16.73 48.43 -46.62
CA LYS A 67 16.94 47.17 -45.88
C LYS A 67 16.83 47.37 -44.36
N LEU A 68 17.32 48.49 -43.81
CA LEU A 68 17.15 48.82 -42.40
C LEU A 68 15.68 49.10 -42.06
N MET A 69 14.98 49.90 -42.87
CA MET A 69 13.55 50.19 -42.67
C MET A 69 12.70 48.92 -42.72
N LYS A 70 12.91 48.05 -43.72
CA LYS A 70 12.25 46.74 -43.80
C LYS A 70 12.55 45.89 -42.56
N ARG A 71 13.80 45.88 -42.11
CA ARG A 71 14.21 45.08 -40.95
C ARG A 71 13.46 45.53 -39.69
N LEU A 72 13.49 46.82 -39.38
CA LEU A 72 12.83 47.39 -38.20
C LEU A 72 11.30 47.31 -38.26
N ASN A 73 10.70 47.48 -39.44
CA ASN A 73 9.25 47.50 -39.60
C ASN A 73 8.61 46.10 -39.75
N THR A 74 9.33 45.13 -40.35
CA THR A 74 8.75 43.84 -40.74
C THR A 74 9.51 42.67 -40.12
N GLU A 75 10.83 42.58 -40.35
CA GLU A 75 11.59 41.40 -39.90
C GLU A 75 11.57 41.28 -38.37
N TRP A 76 11.69 42.39 -37.62
CA TRP A 76 11.58 42.35 -36.16
C TRP A 76 10.20 41.90 -35.65
N GLY A 77 9.11 42.25 -36.34
CA GLY A 77 7.76 41.78 -35.99
C GLY A 77 7.54 40.29 -36.28
N GLU A 78 8.15 39.77 -37.34
CA GLU A 78 8.17 38.32 -37.63
C GLU A 78 8.96 37.54 -36.55
N LEU A 79 10.10 38.08 -36.11
CA LEU A 79 10.88 37.51 -35.00
C LEU A 79 10.10 37.52 -33.69
N GLU A 80 9.46 38.64 -33.35
CA GLU A 80 8.60 38.76 -32.17
C GLU A 80 7.49 37.70 -32.20
N SER A 81 6.83 37.52 -33.35
CA SER A 81 5.78 36.50 -33.54
C SER A 81 6.31 35.08 -33.34
N LEU A 82 7.53 34.78 -33.82
CA LEU A 82 8.16 33.47 -33.60
C LEU A 82 8.51 33.25 -32.12
N VAL A 83 9.06 34.27 -31.45
CA VAL A 83 9.45 34.19 -30.03
C VAL A 83 8.23 33.96 -29.14
N LEU A 84 7.13 34.67 -29.39
CA LEU A 84 5.87 34.56 -28.64
C LEU A 84 5.07 33.29 -28.94
N LYS A 85 5.41 32.56 -30.00
CA LYS A 85 4.72 31.32 -30.38
C LYS A 85 4.88 30.27 -29.29
N ASP A 86 3.78 29.85 -28.68
CA ASP A 86 3.76 28.75 -27.71
C ASP A 86 3.87 27.39 -28.43
N MET A 87 4.85 26.59 -28.02
CA MET A 87 5.05 25.23 -28.55
C MET A 87 4.46 24.16 -27.61
N SER A 88 3.95 24.55 -26.44
CA SER A 88 3.50 23.65 -25.37
C SER A 88 2.06 23.16 -25.51
N ASP A 89 1.23 23.81 -26.34
CA ASP A 89 -0.23 23.55 -26.44
C ASP A 89 -0.60 22.07 -26.56
N GLY A 90 0.09 21.33 -27.45
CA GLY A 90 -0.16 19.89 -27.65
C GLY A 90 0.16 19.05 -26.41
N PHE A 91 1.28 19.34 -25.74
CA PHE A 91 1.68 18.64 -24.52
C PHE A 91 0.76 18.99 -23.35
N ILE A 92 0.47 20.28 -23.13
CA ILE A 92 -0.38 20.75 -22.03
C ILE A 92 -1.81 20.24 -22.19
N SER A 93 -2.35 20.22 -23.41
CA SER A 93 -3.67 19.66 -23.69
C SER A 93 -3.72 18.17 -23.36
N ASN A 94 -2.73 17.39 -23.80
CA ASN A 94 -2.66 15.96 -23.50
C ASN A 94 -2.52 15.71 -22.00
N LEU A 95 -1.61 16.41 -21.33
CA LEU A 95 -1.41 16.32 -19.87
C LEU A 95 -2.70 16.64 -19.12
N THR A 96 -3.43 17.68 -19.53
CA THR A 96 -4.70 18.08 -18.89
C THR A 96 -5.76 17.00 -19.02
N ILE A 97 -5.88 16.37 -20.19
CA ILE A 97 -6.82 15.25 -20.41
C ILE A 97 -6.42 14.04 -19.55
N GLN A 98 -5.13 13.70 -19.46
CA GLN A 98 -4.70 12.54 -18.68
C GLN A 98 -4.78 12.77 -17.17
N ARG A 99 -4.60 14.02 -16.72
CA ARG A 99 -4.61 14.39 -15.29
C ARG A 99 -5.92 14.03 -14.58
N GLN A 100 -7.05 13.94 -15.28
CA GLN A 100 -8.31 13.49 -14.69
C GLN A 100 -8.26 12.04 -14.17
N TYR A 101 -7.30 11.24 -14.65
CA TYR A 101 -7.10 9.85 -14.23
C TYR A 101 -5.98 9.69 -13.20
N PHE A 102 -5.21 10.74 -12.93
CA PHE A 102 -4.05 10.69 -12.03
C PHE A 102 -4.45 10.42 -10.57
N PRO A 103 -3.52 9.88 -9.77
CA PRO A 103 -3.67 9.86 -8.33
C PRO A 103 -3.66 11.29 -7.75
N ASN A 104 -4.32 11.47 -6.60
CA ASN A 104 -4.37 12.72 -5.84
C ASN A 104 -3.57 12.63 -4.52
N ASP A 105 -3.63 13.65 -3.67
CA ASP A 105 -2.86 13.70 -2.42
C ASP A 105 -3.27 12.60 -1.42
N ASP A 106 -4.55 12.19 -1.42
CA ASP A 106 -5.06 11.08 -0.61
C ASP A 106 -4.55 9.72 -1.11
N ASP A 107 -4.32 9.61 -2.43
CA ASP A 107 -3.63 8.47 -3.00
C ASP A 107 -2.20 8.41 -2.43
N GLN A 108 -1.41 9.47 -2.62
CA GLN A 108 -0.01 9.51 -2.17
C GLN A 108 0.13 9.24 -0.67
N THR A 109 -0.73 9.86 0.14
CA THR A 109 -0.78 9.62 1.59
C THR A 109 -1.14 8.17 1.91
N GLY A 110 -2.10 7.58 1.20
CA GLY A 110 -2.46 6.17 1.33
C GLY A 110 -1.31 5.21 0.96
N ALA A 111 -0.48 5.59 -0.02
CA ALA A 111 0.72 4.85 -0.42
C ALA A 111 1.76 4.82 0.70
N ALA A 112 2.07 6.00 1.25
CA ALA A 112 3.00 6.14 2.36
C ALA A 112 2.59 5.30 3.57
N LYS A 113 1.30 5.35 3.94
CA LYS A 113 0.74 4.54 5.04
C LYS A 113 0.79 3.04 4.78
N ALA A 114 0.66 2.61 3.52
CA ALA A 114 0.84 1.21 3.14
C ALA A 114 2.29 0.76 3.28
N LEU A 115 3.24 1.60 2.87
CA LEU A 115 4.66 1.31 2.95
C LEU A 115 5.12 1.21 4.43
N MET A 116 4.69 2.13 5.30
CA MET A 116 4.93 2.03 6.75
C MET A 116 4.28 0.79 7.37
N ARG A 117 3.07 0.41 6.93
CA ARG A 117 2.45 -0.85 7.37
C ARG A 117 3.27 -2.08 6.99
N LEU A 118 3.86 -2.09 5.80
CA LEU A 118 4.75 -3.17 5.36
C LEU A 118 6.04 -3.17 6.19
N GLN A 119 6.60 -1.99 6.45
CA GLN A 119 7.75 -1.79 7.32
C GLN A 119 7.51 -2.43 8.71
N ASP A 120 6.38 -2.10 9.35
CA ASP A 120 5.98 -2.66 10.64
C ASP A 120 5.77 -4.18 10.57
N THR A 121 4.93 -4.62 9.64
CA THR A 121 4.46 -6.01 9.59
C THR A 121 5.62 -6.97 9.33
N TYR A 122 6.53 -6.59 8.45
CA TYR A 122 7.65 -7.42 8.03
C TYR A 122 8.98 -7.07 8.69
N ARG A 123 8.99 -6.10 9.64
CA ARG A 123 10.19 -5.61 10.32
C ARG A 123 11.30 -5.20 9.35
N LEU A 124 10.92 -4.47 8.31
CA LEU A 124 11.86 -3.97 7.30
C LEU A 124 12.51 -2.71 7.85
N ASP A 125 13.82 -2.60 7.70
CA ASP A 125 14.52 -1.35 7.97
C ASP A 125 14.34 -0.37 6.79
N THR A 126 14.49 0.92 7.08
CA THR A 126 14.33 2.00 6.08
C THR A 126 15.36 1.93 4.96
N HIS A 127 16.56 1.39 5.22
CA HIS A 127 17.56 1.20 4.18
C HIS A 127 17.13 0.12 3.20
N THR A 128 16.66 -1.04 3.66
CA THR A 128 16.13 -2.12 2.80
C THR A 128 15.01 -1.61 1.89
N ILE A 129 14.10 -0.78 2.42
CA ILE A 129 13.02 -0.21 1.60
C ILE A 129 13.57 0.84 0.62
N SER A 130 14.36 1.81 1.09
CA SER A 130 14.84 2.93 0.26
C SER A 130 15.83 2.49 -0.82
N SER A 131 16.66 1.49 -0.57
CA SER A 131 17.58 0.92 -1.56
C SER A 131 16.90 -0.04 -2.55
N GLY A 132 15.71 -0.54 -2.21
CA GLY A 132 15.03 -1.55 -3.00
C GLY A 132 15.53 -2.97 -2.77
N GLU A 133 16.21 -3.28 -1.68
CA GLU A 133 16.71 -4.63 -1.35
C GLU A 133 15.60 -5.60 -0.90
N LEU A 134 14.43 -5.55 -1.55
CA LEU A 134 13.33 -6.49 -1.38
C LEU A 134 13.49 -7.67 -2.36
N PRO A 135 12.96 -8.87 -2.02
CA PRO A 135 13.10 -10.07 -2.85
C PRO A 135 12.27 -9.96 -4.14
N VAL A 136 12.82 -9.26 -5.15
CA VAL A 136 12.19 -9.03 -6.46
C VAL A 136 13.23 -9.14 -7.57
N GLU A 137 12.85 -9.70 -8.73
CA GLU A 137 13.73 -9.91 -9.90
C GLU A 137 13.79 -8.69 -10.85
N HIS A 138 13.20 -7.56 -10.49
CA HIS A 138 13.06 -6.39 -11.38
C HIS A 138 14.00 -5.24 -10.99
N PRO A 139 14.41 -4.39 -11.94
CA PRO A 139 15.21 -3.21 -11.65
C PRO A 139 14.40 -2.25 -10.75
N ILE A 140 15.04 -1.78 -9.68
CA ILE A 140 14.42 -0.89 -8.68
C ILE A 140 15.15 0.46 -8.73
N TYR A 141 14.37 1.52 -8.67
CA TYR A 141 14.88 2.87 -8.47
C TYR A 141 14.90 3.16 -6.96
N PRO A 142 16.08 3.45 -6.38
CA PRO A 142 16.17 3.82 -4.98
C PRO A 142 15.37 5.10 -4.69
N MET A 143 14.86 5.20 -3.47
CA MET A 143 14.20 6.40 -2.97
C MET A 143 15.21 7.51 -2.73
N THR A 144 14.89 8.74 -3.14
CA THR A 144 15.74 9.91 -2.90
C THR A 144 15.60 10.44 -1.47
N VAL A 145 16.43 11.43 -1.12
CA VAL A 145 16.29 12.22 0.10
C VAL A 145 14.88 12.82 0.21
N GLU A 146 14.34 13.38 -0.88
CA GLU A 146 12.99 13.95 -0.91
C GLU A 146 11.92 12.90 -0.61
N ASP A 147 12.04 11.70 -1.19
CA ASP A 147 11.08 10.63 -0.97
C ASP A 147 11.06 10.19 0.50
N CYS A 148 12.25 10.01 1.11
CA CYS A 148 12.39 9.67 2.52
C CYS A 148 11.85 10.79 3.42
N PHE A 149 12.14 12.04 3.08
CA PHE A 149 11.64 13.22 3.81
C PHE A 149 10.11 13.34 3.75
N GLU A 150 9.50 13.14 2.59
CA GLU A 150 8.05 13.19 2.42
C GLU A 150 7.35 12.05 3.19
N LEU A 151 7.90 10.82 3.19
CA LEU A 151 7.40 9.74 4.06
C LEU A 151 7.44 10.13 5.54
N GLY A 152 8.55 10.71 6.00
CA GLY A 152 8.70 11.20 7.37
C GLY A 152 7.69 12.31 7.70
N LYS A 153 7.42 13.23 6.78
CA LYS A 153 6.42 14.31 6.97
C LYS A 153 5.00 13.80 7.06
N ILE A 154 4.64 12.79 6.25
CA ILE A 154 3.33 12.15 6.31
C ILE A 154 3.15 11.46 7.67
N ALA A 155 4.17 10.73 8.14
CA ALA A 155 4.17 10.13 9.48
C ALA A 155 4.05 11.19 10.59
N TYR A 156 4.78 12.30 10.46
CA TYR A 156 4.75 13.39 11.44
C TYR A 156 3.37 14.03 11.56
N SER A 157 2.69 14.23 10.43
CA SER A 157 1.35 14.82 10.38
C SER A 157 0.29 13.94 11.04
N ASP A 158 0.52 12.62 11.06
CA ASP A 158 -0.30 11.64 11.78
C ASP A 158 0.10 11.46 13.26
N ALA A 159 1.07 12.26 13.76
CA ALA A 159 1.71 12.09 15.07
C ALA A 159 2.39 10.72 15.28
N ASP A 160 2.78 10.05 14.19
CA ASP A 160 3.61 8.86 14.21
C ASP A 160 5.09 9.27 14.26
N TYR A 161 5.53 9.69 15.44
CA TYR A 161 6.90 10.15 15.66
C TYR A 161 7.93 9.03 15.50
N TYR A 162 7.53 7.77 15.70
CA TYR A 162 8.38 6.60 15.51
C TYR A 162 8.78 6.45 14.04
N HIS A 163 7.82 6.42 13.11
CA HIS A 163 8.13 6.38 11.68
C HIS A 163 8.77 7.68 11.19
N THR A 164 8.39 8.83 11.77
CA THR A 164 9.05 10.10 11.44
C THR A 164 10.54 10.03 11.72
N GLU A 165 10.95 9.56 12.90
CA GLU A 165 12.37 9.41 13.25
C GLU A 165 13.09 8.52 12.24
N LEU A 166 12.55 7.33 11.96
CA LEU A 166 13.20 6.37 11.07
C LEU A 166 13.43 6.92 9.65
N TRP A 167 12.43 7.59 9.08
CA TRP A 167 12.50 8.11 7.72
C TRP A 167 13.32 9.40 7.62
N MET A 168 13.25 10.26 8.64
CA MET A 168 14.09 11.47 8.72
C MET A 168 15.57 11.11 8.94
N GLU A 169 15.89 10.08 9.73
CA GLU A 169 17.27 9.59 9.87
C GLU A 169 17.79 8.99 8.57
N GLN A 170 16.94 8.27 7.82
CA GLN A 170 17.33 7.74 6.50
C GLN A 170 17.59 8.87 5.48
N ALA A 171 16.73 9.89 5.43
CA ALA A 171 16.95 11.07 4.59
C ALA A 171 18.24 11.82 4.97
N LEU A 172 18.48 12.00 6.28
CA LEU A 172 19.70 12.63 6.79
C LEU A 172 20.95 11.82 6.43
N LYS A 173 20.88 10.48 6.50
CA LYS A 173 21.97 9.58 6.14
C LYS A 173 22.31 9.66 4.65
N GLN A 174 21.31 9.79 3.78
CA GLN A 174 21.51 9.99 2.33
C GLN A 174 22.16 11.34 2.03
N LEU A 175 21.70 12.42 2.68
CA LEU A 175 22.34 13.75 2.57
C LEU A 175 23.79 13.75 3.08
N ASP A 176 24.05 13.13 4.23
CA ASP A 176 25.41 12.98 4.77
C ASP A 176 26.31 12.16 3.84
N GLY A 177 25.72 11.27 3.03
CA GLY A 177 26.37 10.52 1.97
C GLY A 177 26.70 11.33 0.70
N GLY A 178 26.26 12.59 0.62
CA GLY A 178 26.53 13.49 -0.50
C GLY A 178 25.51 13.45 -1.63
N GLU A 179 24.31 12.90 -1.40
CA GLU A 179 23.21 12.95 -2.36
C GLU A 179 22.74 14.41 -2.55
N GLU A 180 22.64 14.88 -3.80
CA GLU A 180 22.10 16.20 -4.11
C GLU A 180 20.59 16.19 -3.90
N SER A 181 20.10 17.15 -3.10
CA SER A 181 18.68 17.28 -2.80
C SER A 181 18.26 18.74 -2.69
N THR A 182 16.98 18.99 -2.98
CA THR A 182 16.33 20.28 -2.74
C THR A 182 15.94 20.50 -1.28
N VAL A 183 15.85 19.43 -0.49
CA VAL A 183 15.53 19.48 0.95
C VAL A 183 16.80 19.75 1.73
N ASP A 184 16.78 20.81 2.53
CA ASP A 184 17.93 21.18 3.33
C ASP A 184 18.02 20.36 4.63
N MET A 185 19.25 20.19 5.11
CA MET A 185 19.55 19.44 6.32
C MET A 185 18.95 20.09 7.59
N VAL A 186 18.78 21.42 7.61
CA VAL A 186 18.20 22.14 8.76
C VAL A 186 16.74 21.74 8.93
N THR A 187 15.98 21.68 7.83
CA THR A 187 14.58 21.25 7.82
C THR A 187 14.42 19.83 8.34
N ILE A 188 15.22 18.86 7.86
CA ILE A 188 15.16 17.47 8.34
C ILE A 188 15.47 17.39 9.84
N LEU A 189 16.50 18.09 10.30
CA LEU A 189 16.88 18.11 11.72
C LEU A 189 15.80 18.72 12.62
N ASP A 190 15.03 19.69 12.12
CA ASP A 190 13.94 20.30 12.90
C ASP A 190 12.83 19.27 13.18
N TYR A 191 12.35 18.56 12.15
CA TYR A 191 11.38 17.47 12.31
C TYR A 191 11.92 16.33 13.17
N LEU A 192 13.17 15.93 12.94
CA LEU A 192 13.80 14.81 13.63
C LEU A 192 13.97 15.10 15.13
N SER A 193 14.52 16.27 15.47
CA SER A 193 14.77 16.65 16.88
C SER A 193 13.48 16.73 17.69
N TYR A 194 12.40 17.28 17.12
CA TYR A 194 11.09 17.31 17.77
C TYR A 194 10.51 15.90 17.94
N SER A 195 10.57 15.06 16.90
CA SER A 195 9.99 13.70 16.94
C SER A 195 10.71 12.81 17.96
N ILE A 196 12.02 12.92 18.06
CA ILE A 196 12.83 12.23 19.09
C ILE A 196 12.47 12.73 20.49
N TYR A 197 12.27 14.04 20.66
CA TYR A 197 11.81 14.61 21.92
C TYR A 197 10.42 14.08 22.33
N GLN A 198 9.46 13.99 21.40
CA GLN A 198 8.12 13.47 21.68
C GLN A 198 8.15 12.00 22.12
N GLN A 199 9.17 11.24 21.71
CA GLN A 199 9.40 9.87 22.16
C GLN A 199 10.15 9.77 23.50
N GLY A 200 10.51 10.91 24.11
CA GLY A 200 11.15 10.99 25.43
C GLY A 200 12.68 10.93 25.41
N GLU A 201 13.32 10.94 24.24
CA GLU A 201 14.78 10.84 24.11
C GLU A 201 15.46 12.22 24.11
N LEU A 202 15.41 12.87 25.28
CA LEU A 202 15.82 14.26 25.44
C LEU A 202 17.29 14.55 25.06
N GLU A 203 18.21 13.63 25.39
CA GLU A 203 19.64 13.81 25.08
C GLU A 203 19.90 13.77 23.57
N ARG A 204 19.31 12.83 22.84
CA ARG A 204 19.41 12.76 21.37
C ARG A 204 18.74 13.96 20.71
N ALA A 205 17.56 14.39 21.20
CA ALA A 205 16.89 15.58 20.70
C ALA A 205 17.77 16.83 20.87
N LEU A 206 18.46 16.95 22.01
CA LEU A 206 19.40 18.03 22.29
C LEU A 206 20.59 18.00 21.33
N ASP A 207 21.16 16.82 21.06
CA ASP A 207 22.31 16.68 20.15
C ASP A 207 21.95 17.04 18.71
N TYR A 208 20.79 16.59 18.20
CA TYR A 208 20.30 17.00 16.89
C TYR A 208 19.97 18.49 16.83
N THR A 209 19.43 19.09 17.91
CA THR A 209 19.20 20.54 17.99
C THR A 209 20.51 21.33 17.94
N LYS A 210 21.57 20.86 18.63
CA LYS A 210 22.91 21.46 18.54
C LYS A 210 23.50 21.32 17.14
N ARG A 211 23.29 20.17 16.48
CA ARG A 211 23.71 19.96 15.09
C ARG A 211 23.00 20.95 14.15
N LEU A 212 21.69 21.15 14.33
CA LEU A 212 20.91 22.14 13.58
C LEU A 212 21.46 23.55 13.77
N LEU A 213 21.70 23.99 15.01
CA LEU A 213 22.20 25.34 15.30
C LEU A 213 23.64 25.60 14.82
N LYS A 214 24.44 24.54 14.57
CA LYS A 214 25.74 24.69 13.91
C LYS A 214 25.60 25.05 12.43
N LEU A 215 24.52 24.63 11.79
CA LEU A 215 24.21 24.93 10.38
C LEU A 215 23.48 26.26 10.25
N ASP A 216 22.50 26.51 11.12
CA ASP A 216 21.76 27.77 11.19
C ASP A 216 21.66 28.27 12.64
N SER A 217 22.61 29.12 13.01
CA SER A 217 22.66 29.74 14.35
C SER A 217 21.49 30.68 14.64
N ALA A 218 20.82 31.22 13.61
CA ALA A 218 19.71 32.17 13.74
C ALA A 218 18.34 31.48 13.82
N HIS A 219 18.29 30.14 13.72
CA HIS A 219 17.05 29.39 13.71
C HIS A 219 16.25 29.57 15.01
N GLN A 220 15.12 30.26 14.93
CA GLN A 220 14.35 30.70 16.11
C GLN A 220 13.84 29.54 16.96
N ARG A 221 13.25 28.52 16.31
CA ARG A 221 12.63 27.36 16.99
C ARG A 221 13.68 26.52 17.73
N ALA A 222 14.73 26.12 17.03
CA ALA A 222 15.88 25.40 17.58
C ALA A 222 16.54 26.12 18.77
N ASN A 223 16.69 27.45 18.73
CA ASN A 223 17.20 28.22 19.88
C ASN A 223 16.26 28.13 21.10
N GLY A 224 14.94 28.14 20.88
CA GLY A 224 13.94 27.89 21.92
C GLY A 224 14.00 26.46 22.47
N ASN A 225 14.03 25.47 21.57
CA ASN A 225 14.11 24.06 21.90
C ASN A 225 15.39 23.74 22.68
N LEU A 226 16.54 24.29 22.31
CA LEU A 226 17.81 24.11 23.00
C LEU A 226 17.68 24.48 24.49
N LYS A 227 17.22 25.70 24.79
CA LYS A 227 17.05 26.18 26.16
C LYS A 227 16.04 25.33 26.93
N TYR A 228 14.96 24.93 26.27
CA TYR A 228 13.92 24.10 26.86
C TYR A 228 14.43 22.70 27.19
N PHE A 229 15.14 22.05 26.27
CA PHE A 229 15.69 20.71 26.46
C PHE A 229 16.79 20.69 27.53
N GLU A 230 17.69 21.68 27.53
CA GLU A 230 18.70 21.84 28.59
C GLU A 230 18.06 22.03 29.97
N TYR A 231 17.00 22.83 30.06
CA TYR A 231 16.25 23.02 31.30
C TYR A 231 15.60 21.71 31.78
N GLN A 232 14.93 20.97 30.90
CA GLN A 232 14.32 19.68 31.24
C GLN A 232 15.36 18.65 31.67
N LEU A 233 16.52 18.61 31.01
CA LEU A 233 17.60 17.68 31.34
C LEU A 233 18.22 18.03 32.69
N ALA A 234 18.47 19.31 32.96
CA ALA A 234 18.95 19.77 34.28
C ALA A 234 17.96 19.45 35.40
N LYS A 235 16.65 19.57 35.13
CA LYS A 235 15.59 19.18 36.08
C LYS A 235 15.61 17.67 36.32
N GLN A 236 15.69 16.85 35.27
CA GLN A 236 15.79 15.39 35.41
C GLN A 236 17.02 14.98 36.22
N ASN A 237 18.18 15.58 35.95
CA ASN A 237 19.44 15.28 36.65
C ASN A 237 19.40 15.67 38.13
N LYS A 238 18.74 16.79 38.48
CA LYS A 238 18.54 17.17 39.90
C LYS A 238 17.67 16.17 40.64
N VAL A 239 16.58 15.73 40.03
CA VAL A 239 15.72 14.69 40.61
C VAL A 239 16.52 13.39 40.78
N GLU A 240 17.33 12.99 39.79
CA GLU A 240 18.18 11.79 39.89
C GLU A 240 19.31 11.90 40.94
N ALA A 241 19.74 13.12 41.27
CA ALA A 241 20.76 13.37 42.30
C ALA A 241 20.19 13.39 43.73
N GLU A 242 18.89 13.70 43.88
CA GLU A 242 18.17 13.75 45.15
C GLU A 242 17.46 12.41 45.48
N GLU A 243 17.31 11.51 44.50
CA GLU A 243 16.69 10.19 44.63
C GLU A 243 17.56 9.19 45.44
N GLY A 244 16.92 8.47 46.37
CA GLY A 244 17.58 7.41 47.14
C GLY A 244 17.85 6.15 46.30
N GLN A 245 18.76 5.28 46.76
CA GLN A 245 19.22 4.09 46.00
C GLN A 245 18.08 3.15 45.54
N LYS A 246 16.98 3.04 46.32
CA LYS A 246 15.77 2.28 45.96
C LYS A 246 14.89 2.96 44.90
N GLU A 247 14.83 4.30 44.89
CA GLU A 247 14.11 5.07 43.86
C GLU A 247 14.87 5.04 42.54
N LYS A 248 16.21 5.08 42.62
CA LYS A 248 17.09 4.90 41.46
C LYS A 248 16.92 3.53 40.80
N GLU A 249 16.90 2.44 41.57
CA GLU A 249 16.62 1.10 41.04
C GLU A 249 15.20 0.99 40.44
N LYS A 250 14.20 1.62 41.07
CA LYS A 250 12.83 1.66 40.54
C LYS A 250 12.74 2.45 39.24
N ARG A 251 13.40 3.60 39.14
CA ARG A 251 13.43 4.44 37.95
C ARG A 251 14.29 3.85 36.83
N GLU A 252 15.39 3.17 37.15
CA GLU A 252 16.14 2.38 36.16
C GLU A 252 15.33 1.20 35.65
N ARG A 253 14.54 0.55 36.51
CA ARG A 253 13.58 -0.48 36.10
C ARG A 253 12.46 0.11 35.24
N GLU A 254 11.90 1.26 35.60
CA GLU A 254 10.90 1.98 34.80
C GLU A 254 11.49 2.51 33.49
N LYS A 255 12.75 2.97 33.46
CA LYS A 255 13.48 3.35 32.22
C LYS A 255 13.76 2.12 31.37
N ARG A 256 14.07 0.96 31.94
CA ARG A 256 14.21 -0.30 31.20
C ARG A 256 12.87 -0.76 30.64
N GLU A 257 11.81 -0.73 31.44
CA GLU A 257 10.43 -1.03 31.03
C GLU A 257 9.89 0.00 30.01
N ALA A 258 10.32 1.27 30.07
CA ALA A 258 10.03 2.30 29.08
C ALA A 258 10.91 2.17 27.83
N SER A 259 12.15 1.69 27.96
CA SER A 259 13.00 1.34 26.82
C SER A 259 12.50 0.09 26.09
N ASP A 260 11.86 -0.84 26.81
CA ASP A 260 11.09 -1.96 26.24
C ASP A 260 9.76 -1.49 25.62
N LYS A 261 9.31 -0.27 25.96
CA LYS A 261 8.24 0.47 25.29
C LYS A 261 8.78 1.49 24.26
N LYS A 262 10.07 1.48 23.92
CA LYS A 262 10.52 2.14 22.68
C LYS A 262 9.86 1.40 21.53
N GLY A 263 9.11 2.14 20.73
CA GLY A 263 8.49 1.58 19.55
C GLY A 263 7.09 2.14 19.31
N ARG A 264 6.50 1.58 18.25
CA ARG A 264 5.20 1.92 17.71
C ARG A 264 4.16 2.27 18.79
N PRO A 265 3.35 3.33 18.59
CA PRO A 265 2.22 3.67 19.45
C PRO A 265 1.33 2.46 19.74
N ALA A 266 0.63 2.47 20.88
CA ALA A 266 -0.33 1.42 21.22
C ALA A 266 -1.42 1.33 20.14
N ASP A 267 -1.47 0.19 19.46
CA ASP A 267 -2.41 -0.04 18.38
C ASP A 267 -3.81 -0.36 18.92
N TYR A 268 -4.87 0.03 18.19
CA TYR A 268 -6.25 -0.28 18.57
C TYR A 268 -6.56 -1.77 18.48
N LEU A 269 -5.78 -2.52 17.68
CA LEU A 269 -5.90 -3.97 17.53
C LEU A 269 -5.09 -4.69 18.62
N PRO A 270 -5.73 -5.31 19.63
CA PRO A 270 -5.01 -5.93 20.76
C PRO A 270 -4.10 -7.09 20.33
N GLU A 271 -4.47 -7.77 19.24
CA GLU A 271 -3.75 -8.94 18.71
C GLU A 271 -2.74 -8.59 17.61
N ARG A 272 -2.46 -7.30 17.36
CA ARG A 272 -1.61 -6.87 16.23
C ARG A 272 -0.25 -7.56 16.21
N ARG A 273 0.41 -7.68 17.37
CA ARG A 273 1.72 -8.36 17.46
C ARG A 273 1.66 -9.82 17.00
N LYS A 274 0.61 -10.57 17.36
CA LYS A 274 0.42 -11.96 16.93
C LYS A 274 0.13 -12.03 15.43
N TYR A 275 -0.72 -11.14 14.94
CA TYR A 275 -1.03 -11.01 13.52
C TYR A 275 0.23 -10.79 12.67
N GLU A 276 1.06 -9.80 13.04
CA GLU A 276 2.29 -9.50 12.30
C GLU A 276 3.32 -10.64 12.39
N GLN A 277 3.46 -11.29 13.56
CA GLN A 277 4.29 -12.50 13.72
C GLN A 277 3.85 -13.60 12.75
N LEU A 278 2.55 -13.84 12.61
CA LEU A 278 2.03 -14.84 11.67
C LEU A 278 2.32 -14.46 10.23
N CYS A 279 2.21 -13.18 9.87
CA CYS A 279 2.56 -12.70 8.54
C CYS A 279 4.05 -12.91 8.19
N ARG A 280 4.93 -12.93 9.19
CA ARG A 280 6.36 -13.26 9.04
C ARG A 280 6.66 -14.77 9.13
N GLY A 281 5.66 -15.62 9.40
CA GLY A 281 5.87 -17.05 9.64
C GLY A 281 6.49 -17.38 11.01
N GLU A 282 6.47 -16.42 11.95
CA GLU A 282 6.97 -16.54 13.33
C GLU A 282 5.92 -17.10 14.31
N GLY A 283 4.75 -17.51 13.81
CA GLY A 283 3.62 -17.97 14.62
C GLY A 283 3.82 -19.32 15.34
N ILE A 284 2.77 -19.73 16.05
CA ILE A 284 2.72 -21.04 16.73
C ILE A 284 2.89 -22.14 15.67
N LYS A 285 3.96 -22.91 15.77
CA LYS A 285 4.18 -24.07 14.90
C LYS A 285 3.51 -25.30 15.49
N MET A 286 2.94 -26.14 14.63
CA MET A 286 2.46 -27.46 15.06
C MET A 286 3.59 -28.25 15.71
N THR A 287 3.27 -29.00 16.75
CA THR A 287 4.22 -29.97 17.32
C THR A 287 4.49 -31.07 16.28
N PRO A 288 5.68 -31.69 16.28
CA PRO A 288 5.98 -32.78 15.34
C PRO A 288 4.93 -33.90 15.32
N ARG A 289 4.33 -34.19 16.49
CA ARG A 289 3.25 -35.17 16.64
C ARG A 289 1.93 -34.75 15.98
N ARG A 290 1.61 -33.46 15.97
CA ARG A 290 0.43 -32.93 15.25
C ARG A 290 0.71 -32.90 13.76
N GLN A 291 1.89 -32.43 13.37
CA GLN A 291 2.31 -32.36 11.98
C GLN A 291 2.36 -33.73 11.30
N SER A 292 2.78 -34.79 12.01
CA SER A 292 2.80 -36.17 11.47
C SER A 292 1.39 -36.73 11.19
N ARG A 293 0.33 -36.06 11.65
CA ARG A 293 -1.06 -36.41 11.35
C ARG A 293 -1.63 -35.63 10.18
N MET A 294 -0.90 -34.65 9.65
CA MET A 294 -1.31 -33.91 8.45
C MET A 294 -0.94 -34.74 7.24
N PHE A 295 -1.85 -34.89 6.29
CA PHE A 295 -1.60 -35.72 5.11
C PHE A 295 -2.34 -35.22 3.88
N CYS A 296 -1.66 -35.31 2.74
CA CYS A 296 -2.25 -35.11 1.42
C CYS A 296 -2.98 -36.38 0.99
N ARG A 297 -4.14 -36.22 0.32
CA ARG A 297 -4.95 -37.32 -0.18
C ARG A 297 -5.66 -36.94 -1.48
N TYR A 298 -6.06 -37.97 -2.19
CA TYR A 298 -7.07 -37.87 -3.25
C TYR A 298 -8.43 -38.14 -2.60
N SER A 299 -9.31 -37.14 -2.63
CA SER A 299 -10.64 -37.21 -1.98
C SER A 299 -11.72 -37.39 -3.04
N ASP A 300 -12.59 -38.38 -2.81
CA ASP A 300 -13.76 -38.64 -3.65
C ASP A 300 -15.05 -37.99 -3.10
N ASN A 301 -14.94 -37.23 -2.01
CA ASN A 301 -16.04 -36.65 -1.24
C ASN A 301 -17.21 -37.64 -1.01
N ASN A 302 -16.94 -38.73 -0.28
CA ASN A 302 -17.95 -39.75 0.04
C ASN A 302 -18.55 -40.40 -1.22
N HIS A 303 -17.70 -40.79 -2.16
CA HIS A 303 -18.09 -41.41 -3.43
C HIS A 303 -18.99 -40.50 -4.31
N HIS A 304 -18.72 -39.19 -4.33
CA HIS A 304 -19.39 -38.29 -5.26
C HIS A 304 -19.13 -38.75 -6.71
N PRO A 305 -20.16 -38.89 -7.57
CA PRO A 305 -20.01 -39.55 -8.88
C PRO A 305 -18.89 -38.99 -9.76
N LEU A 306 -18.65 -37.67 -9.71
CA LEU A 306 -17.54 -37.03 -10.43
C LEU A 306 -16.17 -37.35 -9.82
N TYR A 307 -16.04 -37.32 -8.50
CA TYR A 307 -14.75 -37.45 -7.82
C TYR A 307 -14.34 -38.90 -7.56
N VAL A 308 -15.22 -39.87 -7.82
CA VAL A 308 -14.82 -41.29 -7.93
C VAL A 308 -13.91 -41.50 -9.15
N LEU A 309 -14.20 -40.82 -10.28
CA LEU A 309 -13.43 -40.95 -11.51
C LEU A 309 -12.21 -40.03 -11.56
N GLY A 310 -12.32 -38.83 -10.98
CA GLY A 310 -11.23 -37.87 -10.88
C GLY A 310 -11.16 -37.24 -9.49
N PRO A 311 -10.60 -37.92 -8.48
CA PRO A 311 -10.52 -37.42 -7.12
C PRO A 311 -9.85 -36.05 -7.01
N VAL A 312 -10.34 -35.21 -6.10
CA VAL A 312 -9.75 -33.89 -5.84
C VAL A 312 -8.50 -34.03 -4.97
N LYS A 313 -7.46 -33.25 -5.28
CA LYS A 313 -6.24 -33.18 -4.46
C LYS A 313 -6.52 -32.36 -3.21
N GLN A 314 -6.46 -33.01 -2.05
CA GLN A 314 -6.76 -32.42 -0.75
C GLN A 314 -5.53 -32.50 0.17
N GLU A 315 -5.28 -31.46 0.94
CA GLU A 315 -4.19 -31.33 1.92
C GLU A 315 -4.74 -30.73 3.22
N ASP A 316 -4.36 -31.29 4.37
CA ASP A 316 -4.67 -30.67 5.66
C ASP A 316 -3.61 -29.59 5.97
N GLU A 317 -4.03 -28.33 6.05
CA GLU A 317 -3.20 -27.20 6.45
C GLU A 317 -3.14 -27.07 7.97
N TRP A 318 -4.22 -27.48 8.66
CA TRP A 318 -4.32 -27.42 10.12
C TRP A 318 -5.35 -28.42 10.66
N ASP A 319 -5.12 -28.97 11.87
CA ASP A 319 -6.02 -29.94 12.51
C ASP A 319 -7.20 -29.31 13.25
N ARG A 320 -6.99 -28.21 13.98
CA ARG A 320 -8.00 -27.55 14.84
C ARG A 320 -7.83 -26.02 14.88
N PRO A 321 -8.76 -25.24 14.29
CA PRO A 321 -9.89 -25.70 13.47
C PRO A 321 -9.36 -26.44 12.23
N ARG A 322 -10.20 -27.30 11.65
CA ARG A 322 -9.79 -28.06 10.48
C ARG A 322 -9.74 -27.11 9.28
N ILE A 323 -8.52 -26.85 8.80
CA ILE A 323 -8.27 -26.01 7.61
C ILE A 323 -7.74 -26.92 6.52
N ILE A 324 -8.42 -26.91 5.38
CA ILE A 324 -8.16 -27.84 4.28
C ILE A 324 -7.80 -27.03 3.04
N ARG A 325 -6.70 -27.37 2.38
CA ARG A 325 -6.41 -26.88 1.03
C ARG A 325 -6.85 -27.91 -0.01
N TYR A 326 -7.46 -27.43 -1.07
CA TYR A 326 -7.68 -28.17 -2.31
C TYR A 326 -6.81 -27.57 -3.41
N HIS A 327 -6.10 -28.41 -4.16
CA HIS A 327 -5.23 -27.98 -5.25
C HIS A 327 -5.93 -28.10 -6.60
N ASP A 328 -5.50 -27.27 -7.56
CA ASP A 328 -5.94 -27.31 -8.96
C ASP A 328 -7.46 -27.20 -9.13
N ILE A 329 -8.11 -26.38 -8.29
CA ILE A 329 -9.56 -26.15 -8.29
C ILE A 329 -10.01 -25.26 -9.44
N LEU A 330 -9.22 -24.24 -9.80
CA LEU A 330 -9.47 -23.40 -10.95
C LEU A 330 -8.35 -23.51 -11.97
N SER A 331 -8.74 -23.63 -13.23
CA SER A 331 -7.83 -23.48 -14.37
C SER A 331 -7.45 -22.02 -14.61
N ASN A 332 -6.33 -21.80 -15.31
CA ASN A 332 -5.91 -20.45 -15.69
C ASN A 332 -6.97 -19.70 -16.52
N SER A 333 -7.67 -20.39 -17.42
CA SER A 333 -8.74 -19.79 -18.24
C SER A 333 -9.92 -19.32 -17.40
N GLU A 334 -10.34 -20.12 -16.40
CA GLU A 334 -11.42 -19.73 -15.51
C GLU A 334 -11.01 -18.53 -14.64
N ILE A 335 -9.78 -18.54 -14.13
CA ILE A 335 -9.23 -17.44 -13.33
C ILE A 335 -9.25 -16.13 -14.12
N GLU A 336 -8.75 -16.12 -15.36
CA GLU A 336 -8.70 -14.91 -16.17
C GLU A 336 -10.11 -14.43 -16.55
N LYS A 337 -11.04 -15.35 -16.83
CA LYS A 337 -12.44 -14.96 -17.09
C LYS A 337 -13.11 -14.33 -15.87
N VAL A 338 -12.91 -14.91 -14.67
CA VAL A 338 -13.42 -14.33 -13.41
C VAL A 338 -12.83 -12.94 -13.17
N LYS A 339 -11.51 -12.76 -13.40
CA LYS A 339 -10.87 -11.43 -13.29
C LYS A 339 -11.44 -10.44 -14.31
N GLU A 340 -11.64 -10.84 -15.55
CA GLU A 340 -12.23 -10.02 -16.61
C GLU A 340 -13.62 -9.50 -16.20
N LEU A 341 -14.49 -10.38 -15.70
CA LEU A 341 -15.83 -10.03 -15.22
C LEU A 341 -15.79 -9.10 -14.00
N ALA A 342 -14.83 -9.32 -13.09
CA ALA A 342 -14.70 -8.55 -11.86
C ALA A 342 -14.11 -7.15 -12.07
N LYS A 343 -13.07 -7.00 -12.92
CA LYS A 343 -12.34 -5.74 -13.16
C LYS A 343 -13.21 -4.48 -13.29
N PRO A 344 -14.26 -4.44 -14.14
CA PRO A 344 -15.09 -3.24 -14.29
C PRO A 344 -15.98 -2.94 -13.06
N ARG A 345 -16.19 -3.93 -12.20
CA ARG A 345 -17.06 -3.84 -11.01
C ARG A 345 -16.29 -3.64 -9.70
N LEU A 346 -14.96 -3.79 -9.72
CA LEU A 346 -14.14 -3.68 -8.52
C LEU A 346 -14.25 -2.28 -7.91
N ARG A 347 -14.90 -2.21 -6.76
CA ARG A 347 -14.97 -0.98 -5.94
C ARG A 347 -14.27 -1.21 -4.62
N ARG A 348 -13.81 -0.12 -3.99
CA ARG A 348 -13.25 -0.18 -2.64
C ARG A 348 -14.31 -0.72 -1.69
N ALA A 349 -13.90 -1.61 -0.78
CA ALA A 349 -14.79 -2.06 0.28
C ALA A 349 -15.17 -0.86 1.16
N THR A 350 -16.44 -0.47 1.12
CA THR A 350 -17.05 0.50 2.03
C THR A 350 -17.81 -0.25 3.11
N ILE A 351 -17.86 0.34 4.30
CA ILE A 351 -18.67 -0.14 5.42
C ILE A 351 -19.77 0.88 5.67
N SER A 352 -20.97 0.41 6.02
CA SER A 352 -21.98 1.30 6.60
C SER A 352 -21.55 1.65 8.02
N ASN A 353 -21.25 2.92 8.30
CA ASN A 353 -20.94 3.34 9.65
C ASN A 353 -22.20 3.13 10.51
N PRO A 354 -22.14 2.30 11.57
CA PRO A 354 -23.32 1.95 12.37
C PRO A 354 -23.91 3.13 13.17
N ILE A 355 -23.15 4.24 13.32
CA ILE A 355 -23.57 5.45 14.02
C ILE A 355 -24.14 6.49 13.05
N THR A 356 -23.46 6.72 11.91
CA THR A 356 -23.83 7.80 10.98
C THR A 356 -24.67 7.32 9.80
N GLY A 357 -24.71 6.00 9.53
CA GLY A 357 -25.38 5.40 8.37
C GLY A 357 -24.71 5.72 7.03
N VAL A 358 -23.60 6.47 7.04
CA VAL A 358 -22.85 6.84 5.84
C VAL A 358 -21.88 5.73 5.48
N LEU A 359 -21.73 5.47 4.18
CA LEU A 359 -20.71 4.55 3.68
C LEU A 359 -19.32 5.17 3.87
N GLU A 360 -18.55 4.62 4.81
CA GLU A 360 -17.17 5.03 5.10
C GLU A 360 -16.17 4.00 4.57
N THR A 361 -14.96 4.46 4.26
CA THR A 361 -13.89 3.55 3.83
C THR A 361 -13.28 2.85 5.05
N ALA A 362 -13.31 1.52 5.08
CA ALA A 362 -12.77 0.77 6.20
C ALA A 362 -11.23 0.87 6.26
N HIS A 363 -10.68 1.41 7.34
CA HIS A 363 -9.23 1.39 7.60
C HIS A 363 -8.69 -0.04 7.80
N TYR A 364 -9.55 -0.95 8.27
CA TYR A 364 -9.20 -2.33 8.59
C TYR A 364 -9.22 -3.28 7.39
N ARG A 365 -9.86 -2.92 6.26
CA ARG A 365 -9.91 -3.73 5.03
C ARG A 365 -9.50 -2.90 3.83
N ILE A 366 -8.31 -3.20 3.31
CA ILE A 366 -7.73 -2.54 2.16
C ILE A 366 -7.72 -3.51 0.99
N SER A 367 -8.88 -3.63 0.35
CA SER A 367 -9.09 -4.44 -0.84
C SER A 367 -10.16 -3.82 -1.73
N LYS A 368 -10.12 -4.17 -3.02
CA LYS A 368 -11.30 -4.02 -3.88
C LYS A 368 -12.12 -5.28 -3.86
N SER A 369 -13.43 -5.15 -3.96
CA SER A 369 -14.34 -6.29 -4.14
C SER A 369 -15.32 -6.05 -5.28
N ALA A 370 -15.63 -7.13 -5.98
CA ALA A 370 -16.76 -7.25 -6.90
C ALA A 370 -17.54 -8.49 -6.50
N TRP A 371 -18.83 -8.52 -6.83
CA TRP A 371 -19.69 -9.67 -6.63
C TRP A 371 -20.15 -10.16 -7.97
N LEU A 372 -20.05 -11.47 -8.19
CA LEU A 372 -20.42 -12.12 -9.43
C LEU A 372 -21.53 -13.14 -9.17
N THR A 373 -22.56 -13.07 -10.00
CA THR A 373 -23.73 -13.95 -9.92
C THR A 373 -23.61 -15.10 -10.91
N SER A 374 -24.33 -16.20 -10.66
CA SER A 374 -24.30 -17.38 -11.54
C SER A 374 -24.85 -17.13 -12.95
N TYR A 375 -25.74 -16.15 -13.12
CA TYR A 375 -26.34 -15.82 -14.41
C TYR A 375 -25.50 -14.88 -15.27
N GLU A 376 -24.42 -14.31 -14.73
CA GLU A 376 -23.54 -13.42 -15.51
C GLU A 376 -22.67 -14.17 -16.51
N ASP A 377 -22.16 -15.35 -16.15
CA ASP A 377 -21.35 -16.17 -17.04
C ASP A 377 -21.38 -17.64 -16.59
N PRO A 378 -21.46 -18.62 -17.51
CA PRO A 378 -21.41 -20.04 -17.19
C PRO A 378 -20.18 -20.47 -16.36
N VAL A 379 -19.08 -19.72 -16.41
CA VAL A 379 -17.91 -19.99 -15.57
C VAL A 379 -18.23 -19.89 -14.08
N VAL A 380 -19.04 -18.89 -13.68
CA VAL A 380 -19.40 -18.66 -12.27
C VAL A 380 -20.29 -19.80 -11.76
N ASP A 381 -21.25 -20.23 -12.59
CA ASP A 381 -22.13 -21.35 -12.28
C ASP A 381 -21.35 -22.67 -12.13
N LYS A 382 -20.41 -22.95 -13.05
CA LYS A 382 -19.51 -24.11 -12.96
C LYS A 382 -18.67 -24.10 -11.68
N ILE A 383 -18.19 -22.92 -11.26
CA ILE A 383 -17.43 -22.78 -10.01
C ILE A 383 -18.34 -23.06 -8.81
N ASN A 384 -19.56 -22.53 -8.78
CA ASN A 384 -20.52 -22.81 -7.71
C ASN A 384 -20.84 -24.31 -7.61
N GLN A 385 -21.13 -24.97 -8.73
CA GLN A 385 -21.38 -26.42 -8.76
C GLN A 385 -20.18 -27.20 -8.25
N ARG A 386 -18.95 -26.82 -8.65
CA ARG A 386 -17.72 -27.47 -8.18
C ARG A 386 -17.55 -27.34 -6.66
N ILE A 387 -17.84 -26.16 -6.10
CA ILE A 387 -17.80 -25.94 -4.65
C ILE A 387 -18.82 -26.83 -3.94
N GLU A 388 -20.05 -26.91 -4.44
CA GLU A 388 -21.08 -27.80 -3.90
C GLU A 388 -20.64 -29.27 -3.94
N ASP A 389 -20.12 -29.73 -5.07
CA ASP A 389 -19.70 -31.11 -5.27
C ASP A 389 -18.50 -31.49 -4.37
N ILE A 390 -17.58 -30.56 -4.08
CA ILE A 390 -16.40 -30.83 -3.25
C ILE A 390 -16.74 -30.76 -1.76
N THR A 391 -17.49 -29.76 -1.35
CA THR A 391 -17.80 -29.52 0.08
C THR A 391 -18.97 -30.38 0.57
N GLY A 392 -19.82 -30.85 -0.34
CA GLY A 392 -21.12 -31.44 -0.04
C GLY A 392 -22.16 -30.43 0.47
N LEU A 393 -21.79 -29.15 0.62
CA LEU A 393 -22.69 -28.10 1.11
C LEU A 393 -23.50 -27.50 -0.05
N ASN A 394 -24.77 -27.24 0.21
CA ASN A 394 -25.64 -26.59 -0.76
C ASN A 394 -25.17 -25.13 -1.02
N VAL A 395 -25.02 -24.73 -2.28
CA VAL A 395 -24.61 -23.35 -2.62
C VAL A 395 -25.75 -22.47 -3.13
N LYS A 396 -26.99 -22.97 -3.19
CA LYS A 396 -28.16 -22.18 -3.63
C LYS A 396 -28.50 -21.04 -2.67
N THR A 397 -28.25 -21.24 -1.38
CA THR A 397 -28.42 -20.25 -0.32
C THR A 397 -27.11 -19.54 0.04
N ALA A 398 -26.01 -19.87 -0.65
CA ALA A 398 -24.72 -19.23 -0.47
C ALA A 398 -24.70 -17.84 -1.13
N GLU A 399 -23.86 -16.95 -0.61
CA GLU A 399 -23.70 -15.61 -1.18
C GLU A 399 -23.13 -15.65 -2.59
N GLU A 400 -23.26 -14.54 -3.31
CA GLU A 400 -22.62 -14.35 -4.61
C GLU A 400 -21.10 -14.57 -4.54
N LEU A 401 -20.48 -14.90 -5.67
CA LEU A 401 -19.04 -15.14 -5.71
C LEU A 401 -18.32 -13.79 -5.55
N GLN A 402 -17.77 -13.54 -4.37
CA GLN A 402 -16.99 -12.34 -4.13
C GLN A 402 -15.61 -12.50 -4.78
N VAL A 403 -15.18 -11.51 -5.56
CA VAL A 403 -13.82 -11.42 -6.09
C VAL A 403 -13.13 -10.25 -5.43
N ALA A 404 -11.98 -10.49 -4.80
CA ALA A 404 -11.20 -9.45 -4.13
C ALA A 404 -9.79 -9.31 -4.70
N ASN A 405 -9.31 -8.07 -4.73
CA ASN A 405 -7.97 -7.71 -5.16
C ASN A 405 -7.24 -6.90 -4.08
N TYR A 406 -6.05 -7.37 -3.69
CA TYR A 406 -5.14 -6.71 -2.75
C TYR A 406 -3.83 -6.41 -3.48
N GLY A 407 -3.56 -5.13 -3.74
CA GLY A 407 -2.24 -4.66 -4.18
C GLY A 407 -1.21 -4.69 -3.04
N VAL A 408 0.01 -4.25 -3.33
CA VAL A 408 1.09 -4.08 -2.35
C VAL A 408 0.59 -3.28 -1.14
N GLY A 409 0.79 -3.78 0.09
CA GLY A 409 0.28 -3.19 1.33
C GLY A 409 -1.22 -3.40 1.62
N GLY A 410 -1.97 -3.94 0.65
CA GLY A 410 -3.37 -4.31 0.84
C GLY A 410 -3.52 -5.49 1.81
N GLN A 411 -4.43 -5.35 2.78
CA GLN A 411 -4.66 -6.34 3.84
C GLN A 411 -6.14 -6.46 4.20
N TYR A 412 -6.47 -7.46 5.01
CA TYR A 412 -7.72 -7.52 5.76
C TYR A 412 -7.37 -7.88 7.21
N GLU A 413 -7.63 -6.97 8.14
CA GLU A 413 -7.41 -7.20 9.56
C GLU A 413 -8.21 -8.37 10.14
N PRO A 414 -7.81 -8.90 11.31
CA PRO A 414 -8.47 -10.04 11.94
C PRO A 414 -9.97 -9.86 12.13
N HIS A 415 -10.74 -10.81 11.59
CA HIS A 415 -12.21 -10.81 11.62
C HIS A 415 -12.77 -12.24 11.69
N PHE A 416 -14.08 -12.30 11.86
CA PHE A 416 -14.87 -13.52 11.71
C PHE A 416 -15.73 -13.39 10.46
N ASP A 417 -15.97 -14.51 9.80
CA ASP A 417 -16.92 -14.56 8.69
C ASP A 417 -18.35 -14.77 9.18
N PHE A 418 -18.54 -15.38 10.35
CA PHE A 418 -19.85 -15.56 10.97
C PHE A 418 -20.26 -14.33 11.80
N GLY A 419 -21.57 -14.16 11.95
CA GLY A 419 -22.17 -13.10 12.77
C GLY A 419 -22.16 -13.52 14.23
N ARG A 420 -21.70 -12.62 15.10
CA ARG A 420 -21.51 -12.91 16.52
C ARG A 420 -22.79 -12.69 17.33
N LYS A 421 -22.85 -13.19 18.56
CA LYS A 421 -24.02 -13.03 19.45
C LYS A 421 -24.34 -11.56 19.76
N ASP A 422 -23.32 -10.69 19.74
CA ASP A 422 -23.44 -9.24 19.86
C ASP A 422 -23.88 -8.54 18.55
N GLU A 423 -24.08 -9.28 17.47
CA GLU A 423 -24.50 -8.81 16.15
C GLU A 423 -25.80 -9.52 15.68
N PRO A 424 -26.90 -9.42 16.43
CA PRO A 424 -28.10 -10.25 16.21
C PRO A 424 -28.78 -10.03 14.85
N ASP A 425 -28.53 -8.90 14.19
CA ASP A 425 -29.14 -8.55 12.90
C ASP A 425 -28.25 -8.88 11.69
N ALA A 426 -27.04 -9.44 11.87
CA ALA A 426 -26.01 -9.58 10.82
C ALA A 426 -26.47 -10.25 9.51
N PHE A 427 -27.42 -11.19 9.57
CA PHE A 427 -27.97 -11.88 8.38
C PHE A 427 -29.49 -11.85 8.31
N LYS A 428 -30.13 -10.95 9.07
CA LYS A 428 -31.59 -10.90 9.18
C LYS A 428 -32.25 -10.52 7.85
N GLU A 429 -31.63 -9.62 7.09
CA GLU A 429 -32.13 -9.21 5.76
C GLU A 429 -31.94 -10.30 4.69
N LEU A 430 -30.84 -11.06 4.76
CA LEU A 430 -30.57 -12.18 3.86
C LEU A 430 -31.54 -13.35 4.12
N GLY A 431 -31.95 -13.54 5.38
CA GLY A 431 -32.88 -14.60 5.77
C GLY A 431 -32.34 -16.02 5.55
N THR A 432 -31.06 -16.19 5.24
CA THR A 432 -30.40 -17.47 4.94
C THR A 432 -29.71 -18.09 6.16
N GLY A 433 -29.71 -17.41 7.30
CA GLY A 433 -29.01 -17.85 8.52
C GLY A 433 -27.54 -17.43 8.53
N ASN A 434 -26.79 -17.89 9.52
CA ASN A 434 -25.38 -17.52 9.69
C ASN A 434 -24.49 -18.21 8.62
N ARG A 435 -23.26 -17.73 8.45
CA ARG A 435 -22.29 -18.32 7.50
C ARG A 435 -21.62 -19.54 8.13
N ILE A 436 -21.95 -20.74 7.67
CA ILE A 436 -21.44 -22.00 8.23
C ILE A 436 -19.97 -22.26 7.88
N ALA A 437 -19.54 -21.82 6.70
CA ALA A 437 -18.26 -22.18 6.14
C ALA A 437 -17.82 -21.18 5.08
N THR A 438 -16.50 -21.09 4.91
CA THR A 438 -15.87 -20.22 3.93
C THR A 438 -15.05 -21.05 2.95
N TRP A 439 -15.19 -20.72 1.67
CA TRP A 439 -14.38 -21.25 0.60
C TRP A 439 -13.62 -20.09 -0.06
N LEU A 440 -12.31 -20.03 0.16
CA LEU A 440 -11.41 -18.99 -0.31
C LEU A 440 -10.51 -19.53 -1.42
N ILE A 441 -10.66 -19.03 -2.64
CA ILE A 441 -9.87 -19.43 -3.81
C ILE A 441 -8.74 -18.42 -4.04
N TYR A 442 -7.50 -18.90 -4.23
CA TYR A 442 -6.38 -18.06 -4.66
C TYR A 442 -6.28 -18.04 -6.19
N MET A 443 -6.35 -16.84 -6.77
CA MET A 443 -6.35 -16.61 -8.23
C MET A 443 -5.04 -15.97 -8.74
N SER A 444 -4.07 -15.78 -7.87
CA SER A 444 -2.70 -15.40 -8.22
C SER A 444 -1.71 -16.03 -7.25
N ASP A 445 -0.49 -16.22 -7.74
CA ASP A 445 0.67 -16.48 -6.89
C ASP A 445 1.15 -15.14 -6.34
N VAL A 446 1.56 -15.14 -5.07
CA VAL A 446 2.04 -13.95 -4.37
C VAL A 446 3.48 -14.24 -3.94
N PRO A 447 4.48 -13.61 -4.58
CA PRO A 447 5.89 -13.87 -4.28
C PRO A 447 6.25 -13.68 -2.80
N SER A 448 5.72 -12.65 -2.15
CA SER A 448 5.95 -12.40 -0.74
C SER A 448 4.78 -11.70 -0.05
N GLY A 449 4.52 -12.09 1.19
CA GLY A 449 3.38 -11.63 1.98
C GLY A 449 2.04 -12.21 1.53
N GLY A 450 0.93 -11.57 1.92
CA GLY A 450 -0.41 -11.96 1.46
C GLY A 450 -0.96 -13.27 2.02
N ALA A 451 -0.34 -13.89 3.03
CA ALA A 451 -0.87 -15.10 3.69
C ALA A 451 -2.28 -14.88 4.27
N THR A 452 -3.09 -15.94 4.32
CA THR A 452 -4.30 -15.98 5.15
C THR A 452 -3.89 -16.60 6.50
N VAL A 453 -4.01 -15.83 7.58
CA VAL A 453 -3.53 -16.23 8.92
C VAL A 453 -4.69 -16.34 9.89
N PHE A 454 -4.64 -17.31 10.79
CA PHE A 454 -5.63 -17.54 11.84
C PHE A 454 -5.01 -17.16 13.19
N THR A 455 -5.38 -16.00 13.73
CA THR A 455 -4.63 -15.32 14.80
C THR A 455 -4.69 -16.05 16.14
N ASP A 456 -5.80 -16.75 16.41
CA ASP A 456 -6.00 -17.46 17.67
C ASP A 456 -5.26 -18.79 17.75
N VAL A 457 -5.15 -19.51 16.63
CA VAL A 457 -4.48 -20.83 16.58
C VAL A 457 -3.05 -20.78 16.05
N GLY A 458 -2.69 -19.69 15.38
CA GLY A 458 -1.37 -19.49 14.79
C GLY A 458 -1.14 -20.18 13.45
N ALA A 459 -2.21 -20.56 12.75
CA ALA A 459 -2.12 -21.16 11.41
C ALA A 459 -1.85 -20.07 10.36
N ALA A 460 -1.09 -20.40 9.31
CA ALA A 460 -0.80 -19.50 8.19
C ALA A 460 -0.84 -20.28 6.88
N VAL A 461 -1.66 -19.80 5.95
CA VAL A 461 -1.90 -20.44 4.66
C VAL A 461 -1.46 -19.50 3.55
N TRP A 462 -0.39 -19.89 2.84
CA TRP A 462 0.21 -19.05 1.80
C TRP A 462 -0.56 -19.16 0.47
N PRO A 463 -0.71 -18.06 -0.30
CA PRO A 463 -1.42 -18.09 -1.56
C PRO A 463 -0.73 -19.00 -2.58
N LYS A 464 -1.51 -19.85 -3.25
CA LYS A 464 -1.05 -20.67 -4.37
C LYS A 464 -2.12 -20.64 -5.45
N LYS A 465 -1.79 -20.11 -6.63
CA LYS A 465 -2.76 -19.91 -7.71
C LYS A 465 -3.47 -21.21 -8.06
N GLY A 466 -4.79 -21.12 -8.25
CA GLY A 466 -5.65 -22.24 -8.59
C GLY A 466 -6.05 -23.13 -7.40
N SER A 467 -5.45 -22.94 -6.22
CA SER A 467 -5.86 -23.66 -5.00
C SER A 467 -7.00 -22.94 -4.28
N ALA A 468 -7.72 -23.67 -3.43
CA ALA A 468 -8.73 -23.14 -2.53
C ALA A 468 -8.49 -23.61 -1.10
N VAL A 469 -8.91 -22.81 -0.12
CA VAL A 469 -8.84 -23.11 1.31
C VAL A 469 -10.25 -23.11 1.85
N PHE A 470 -10.54 -24.11 2.67
CA PHE A 470 -11.85 -24.35 3.24
C PHE A 470 -11.76 -24.56 4.74
N TRP A 471 -12.66 -23.90 5.47
CA TRP A 471 -12.88 -24.11 6.89
C TRP A 471 -14.35 -23.88 7.25
N TYR A 472 -14.80 -24.50 8.34
CA TYR A 472 -16.10 -24.19 8.94
C TYR A 472 -15.94 -23.02 9.90
N ASN A 473 -16.88 -22.07 9.85
CA ASN A 473 -16.96 -20.91 10.74
C ASN A 473 -17.77 -21.21 12.01
N LEU A 474 -18.65 -22.21 11.93
CA LEU A 474 -19.53 -22.62 13.03
C LEU A 474 -19.25 -24.09 13.38
N PHE A 475 -19.40 -24.43 14.66
CA PHE A 475 -19.51 -25.82 15.12
C PHE A 475 -20.78 -26.48 14.55
N ALA A 476 -20.89 -27.80 14.64
CA ALA A 476 -22.11 -28.49 14.20
C ALA A 476 -23.32 -28.19 15.12
N SER A 477 -23.09 -27.61 16.30
CA SER A 477 -24.14 -27.01 17.15
C SER A 477 -24.76 -25.73 16.57
N GLY A 478 -24.08 -25.07 15.63
CA GLY A 478 -24.41 -23.74 15.13
C GLY A 478 -23.72 -22.59 15.89
N GLU A 479 -23.02 -22.89 16.98
CA GLU A 479 -22.20 -21.90 17.70
C GLU A 479 -20.99 -21.47 16.87
N GLY A 480 -20.61 -20.19 16.99
CA GLY A 480 -19.46 -19.63 16.30
C GLY A 480 -18.14 -20.20 16.80
N ASP A 481 -17.30 -20.67 15.87
CA ASP A 481 -15.96 -21.14 16.22
C ASP A 481 -14.98 -19.96 16.27
N TYR A 482 -14.75 -19.44 17.47
CA TYR A 482 -13.82 -18.32 17.68
C TYR A 482 -12.38 -18.66 17.26
N SER A 483 -12.01 -19.93 17.11
CA SER A 483 -10.67 -20.31 16.63
C SER A 483 -10.46 -20.01 15.13
N THR A 484 -11.52 -19.66 14.41
CA THR A 484 -11.48 -19.29 12.98
C THR A 484 -11.26 -17.80 12.76
N ARG A 485 -10.91 -17.04 13.81
CA ARG A 485 -10.53 -15.63 13.68
C ARG A 485 -9.34 -15.52 12.73
N HIS A 486 -9.55 -14.86 11.60
CA HIS A 486 -8.57 -14.87 10.51
C HIS A 486 -8.41 -13.51 9.85
N ALA A 487 -7.29 -13.36 9.15
CA ALA A 487 -6.86 -12.13 8.52
C ALA A 487 -6.16 -12.43 7.19
N ALA A 488 -6.11 -11.44 6.31
CA ALA A 488 -5.22 -11.44 5.16
C ALA A 488 -4.03 -10.51 5.43
N CYS A 489 -2.84 -11.08 5.54
CA CYS A 489 -1.59 -10.33 5.69
C CYS A 489 -1.39 -9.33 4.55
N PRO A 490 -0.68 -8.22 4.79
CA PRO A 490 -0.36 -7.26 3.73
C PRO A 490 0.43 -7.95 2.62
N VAL A 491 0.12 -7.66 1.36
CA VAL A 491 0.96 -8.15 0.25
C VAL A 491 2.27 -7.37 0.25
N LEU A 492 3.41 -8.04 0.40
CA LEU A 492 4.72 -7.38 0.37
C LEU A 492 5.20 -7.18 -1.07
N VAL A 493 5.15 -8.24 -1.87
CA VAL A 493 5.53 -8.22 -3.29
C VAL A 493 4.45 -8.91 -4.12
N GLY A 494 4.06 -8.28 -5.23
CA GLY A 494 3.09 -8.80 -6.18
C GLY A 494 1.66 -8.31 -5.94
N ASN A 495 0.69 -9.11 -6.36
CA ASN A 495 -0.72 -8.74 -6.36
C ASN A 495 -1.59 -9.96 -6.04
N LYS A 496 -2.37 -9.89 -4.94
CA LYS A 496 -3.19 -11.00 -4.48
C LYS A 496 -4.61 -10.86 -5.01
N TRP A 497 -5.02 -11.82 -5.84
CA TRP A 497 -6.40 -12.03 -6.25
C TRP A 497 -6.97 -13.23 -5.54
N VAL A 498 -8.13 -13.05 -4.92
CA VAL A 498 -8.86 -14.13 -4.28
C VAL A 498 -10.33 -14.08 -4.62
N SER A 499 -11.01 -15.20 -4.45
CA SER A 499 -12.46 -15.26 -4.51
C SER A 499 -13.02 -15.97 -3.29
N ASN A 500 -13.99 -15.33 -2.64
CA ASN A 500 -14.69 -15.87 -1.47
C ASN A 500 -16.07 -16.36 -1.86
N LYS A 501 -16.44 -17.52 -1.30
CA LYS A 501 -17.80 -18.04 -1.31
C LYS A 501 -18.19 -18.40 0.11
N TRP A 502 -19.22 -17.72 0.62
CA TRP A 502 -19.77 -17.97 1.95
C TRP A 502 -21.04 -18.81 1.86
N MET A 503 -21.03 -19.96 2.52
CA MET A 503 -22.18 -20.87 2.57
C MET A 503 -22.96 -20.63 3.85
N HIS A 504 -24.29 -20.58 3.76
CA HIS A 504 -25.17 -20.32 4.89
C HIS A 504 -25.79 -21.60 5.48
N GLU A 505 -26.32 -21.49 6.70
CA GLU A 505 -26.99 -22.55 7.44
C GLU A 505 -28.24 -23.10 6.73
N ARG A 506 -29.08 -22.23 6.17
CA ARG A 506 -30.32 -22.65 5.50
C ARG A 506 -29.99 -23.45 4.24
N GLY A 507 -30.70 -24.55 4.02
CA GLY A 507 -30.47 -25.47 2.91
C GLY A 507 -29.45 -26.57 3.20
N GLN A 508 -28.91 -26.63 4.42
CA GLN A 508 -27.96 -27.64 4.89
C GLN A 508 -28.58 -28.66 5.85
N GLU A 509 -29.86 -28.56 6.15
CA GLU A 509 -30.56 -29.30 7.22
C GLU A 509 -30.39 -30.83 7.08
N PHE A 510 -30.29 -31.31 5.84
CA PHE A 510 -30.11 -32.73 5.51
C PHE A 510 -28.69 -33.10 5.08
N ARG A 511 -27.82 -32.12 4.88
CA ARG A 511 -26.43 -32.30 4.40
C ARG A 511 -25.42 -32.22 5.54
N ARG A 512 -25.69 -31.37 6.54
CA ARG A 512 -24.86 -31.17 7.74
C ARG A 512 -25.73 -31.39 8.98
N ARG A 513 -25.67 -32.59 9.55
CA ARG A 513 -26.43 -32.92 10.77
C ARG A 513 -25.88 -32.14 11.96
N CYS A 514 -26.77 -31.50 12.71
CA CYS A 514 -26.39 -30.84 13.95
C CYS A 514 -26.01 -31.87 15.03
N THR A 515 -25.10 -31.47 15.91
CA THR A 515 -24.80 -32.21 17.15
C THR A 515 -25.44 -31.50 18.35
N LEU A 516 -25.64 -32.24 19.44
CA LEU A 516 -26.11 -31.69 20.71
C LEU A 516 -24.96 -31.14 21.57
N ASN A 517 -23.71 -31.36 21.18
CA ASN A 517 -22.54 -30.85 21.89
C ASN A 517 -22.15 -29.48 21.33
N GLU A 518 -22.11 -28.46 22.18
CA GLU A 518 -21.85 -27.07 21.78
C GLU A 518 -20.51 -26.88 21.07
N SER A 519 -19.52 -27.75 21.32
CA SER A 519 -18.12 -27.63 20.89
C SER A 519 -17.67 -28.63 19.81
N GLU A 520 -18.58 -29.41 19.26
CA GLU A 520 -18.29 -30.43 18.22
C GLU A 520 -18.70 -30.03 16.81
#